data_AF-A0A8J6STV8-F1
#
_entry.id   AF-A0A8J6STV8-F1
#
_cell.length_a   1.000
_cell.length_b   1.000
_cell.length_c   1.000
_cell.angle_alpha   90.00
_cell.angle_beta   90.00
_cell.angle_gamma   90.00
#
_symmetry.space_group_name_H-M   'P 1'
#
loop_
_entity.id
_entity.type
_entity.pdbx_description
1 polymer ?
#
loop_
_entity_poly.entity_id
_entity_poly.type
_entity_poly.pdbx_seq_one_letter_code
_entity_poly.pdbx_strand_id
1 'polypeptide(L)'
;MKEHKTLTFSLYDYSCELIDKEQNYYLNLEDMKNLGLSEELIQKVANLGIWYSSYLNPVYQMLPSLWQQQVCNAFNREANAVLEAVVAALPNIKIIKGFTDINEDPELYEYLLHPVQFRKKRGISGYDQM
;
A
#
# COMPACT_ATOMS: atom_id res chain seq x y z
N MET A 1 -26.39 3.52 20.48
CA MET A 1 -25.44 4.22 19.59
C MET A 1 -24.59 3.15 18.94
N LYS A 2 -24.63 2.99 17.62
CA LYS A 2 -23.70 2.07 16.94
C LYS A 2 -22.37 2.80 16.85
N GLU A 3 -21.35 2.27 17.52
CA GLU A 3 -19.98 2.77 17.42
C GLU A 3 -19.56 2.71 15.94
N HIS A 4 -19.25 3.87 15.37
CA HIS A 4 -18.81 3.97 13.98
C HIS A 4 -17.32 3.62 13.92
N LYS A 5 -17.01 2.32 13.87
CA LYS A 5 -15.63 1.87 13.65
C LYS A 5 -15.08 2.50 12.36
N THR A 6 -13.91 3.11 12.48
CA THR A 6 -13.22 3.77 11.37
C THR A 6 -11.97 2.96 11.02
N LEU A 7 -11.93 2.39 9.82
CA LEU A 7 -10.76 1.69 9.32
C LEU A 7 -9.97 2.59 8.37
N THR A 8 -8.64 2.47 8.32
CA THR A 8 -7.80 3.13 7.31
C THR A 8 -7.11 2.07 6.47
N PHE A 9 -7.27 2.15 5.16
CA PHE A 9 -6.53 1.31 4.24
C PHE A 9 -5.18 1.96 3.91
N SER A 10 -4.09 1.41 4.43
CA SER A 10 -2.74 1.94 4.30
C SER A 10 -1.85 1.01 3.48
N LEU A 11 -0.93 1.61 2.73
CA LEU A 11 0.25 0.95 2.18
C LEU A 11 1.44 1.51 2.95
N TYR A 12 1.81 0.90 4.06
CA TYR A 12 2.97 1.29 4.87
C TYR A 12 3.82 0.05 5.12
N ASP A 13 5.15 0.22 5.18
CA ASP A 13 6.09 -0.80 5.61
C ASP A 13 5.74 -2.23 5.18
N TYR A 14 5.70 -2.46 3.85
CA TYR A 14 5.59 -3.80 3.24
C TYR A 14 4.21 -4.47 3.29
N SER A 15 3.14 -3.77 3.72
CA SER A 15 1.83 -4.39 3.87
C SER A 15 0.68 -3.49 3.41
N CYS A 16 -0.41 -4.16 3.03
CA CYS A 16 -1.69 -3.56 2.67
C CYS A 16 -2.65 -3.82 3.83
N GLU A 17 -2.91 -2.79 4.64
CA GLU A 17 -3.48 -2.98 5.97
C GLU A 17 -4.74 -2.17 6.18
N LEU A 18 -5.72 -2.77 6.87
CA LEU A 18 -6.84 -2.05 7.44
C LEU A 18 -6.48 -1.74 8.90
N ILE A 19 -6.46 -0.46 9.27
CA ILE A 19 -6.09 0.00 10.62
C ILE A 19 -7.35 0.48 11.32
N ASP A 20 -7.70 -0.09 12.46
CA ASP A 20 -8.75 0.49 13.32
C ASP A 20 -8.19 1.77 13.97
N LYS A 21 -8.71 2.93 13.56
CA LYS A 21 -8.24 4.24 14.05
C LYS A 21 -8.58 4.51 15.51
N GLU A 22 -9.58 3.83 16.07
CA GLU A 22 -9.91 4.00 17.49
C GLU A 22 -8.93 3.26 18.38
N GLN A 23 -8.37 2.14 17.89
CA GLN A 23 -7.43 1.30 18.64
C GLN A 23 -5.97 1.41 18.17
N ASN A 24 -5.73 2.09 17.05
CA ASN A 24 -4.44 2.19 16.38
C ASN A 24 -3.78 0.83 16.15
N TYR A 25 -4.58 -0.15 15.71
CA TYR A 25 -4.17 -1.55 15.56
C TYR A 25 -4.38 -2.05 14.12
N TYR A 26 -3.41 -2.83 13.64
CA TYR A 26 -3.39 -3.43 12.31
C TYR A 26 -4.27 -4.68 12.28
N LEU A 27 -5.28 -4.70 11.41
CA LEU A 27 -6.11 -5.87 11.23
C LEU A 27 -5.30 -6.97 10.55
N ASN A 28 -5.10 -8.09 11.25
CA ASN A 28 -4.53 -9.30 10.67
C ASN A 28 -5.63 -10.09 9.91
N LEU A 29 -5.26 -11.21 9.29
CA LEU A 29 -6.20 -12.04 8.52
C LEU A 29 -7.40 -12.51 9.34
N GLU A 30 -7.20 -12.84 10.62
CA GLU A 30 -8.26 -13.29 11.51
C GLU A 30 -9.22 -12.14 11.86
N ASP A 31 -8.68 -10.94 12.07
CA ASP A 31 -9.50 -9.75 12.30
C ASP A 31 -10.35 -9.42 11.07
N MET A 32 -9.80 -9.57 9.86
CA MET A 32 -10.54 -9.41 8.61
C MET A 32 -11.68 -10.43 8.46
N LYS A 33 -11.47 -11.68 8.87
CA LYS A 33 -12.54 -12.70 8.93
C LYS A 33 -13.62 -12.31 9.94
N ASN A 34 -13.23 -11.83 11.11
CA ASN A 34 -14.15 -11.38 12.16
C ASN A 34 -15.00 -10.18 11.74
N LEU A 35 -14.49 -9.37 10.79
CA LEU A 35 -15.24 -8.28 10.17
C LEU A 35 -16.23 -8.75 9.08
N GLY A 36 -16.20 -10.03 8.71
CA GLY A 36 -17.09 -10.61 7.70
C GLY A 36 -16.59 -10.47 6.26
N LEU A 37 -15.30 -10.19 6.04
CA LEU A 37 -14.71 -10.24 4.70
C LEU A 37 -14.64 -11.70 4.21
N SER A 38 -14.87 -11.90 2.91
CA SER A 38 -14.73 -13.23 2.29
C SER A 38 -13.27 -13.67 2.23
N GLU A 39 -13.03 -14.98 2.24
CA GLU A 39 -11.68 -15.54 2.10
C GLU A 39 -10.99 -15.08 0.81
N GLU A 40 -11.75 -14.97 -0.29
CA GLU A 40 -11.23 -14.45 -1.56
C GLU A 40 -10.71 -13.01 -1.43
N LEU A 41 -11.46 -12.14 -0.75
CA LEU A 41 -11.08 -10.74 -0.59
C LEU A 41 -9.91 -10.59 0.38
N ILE A 42 -9.86 -11.39 1.43
CA ILE A 42 -8.73 -11.47 2.36
C ILE A 42 -7.46 -11.90 1.61
N GLN A 43 -7.56 -12.92 0.74
CA GLN A 43 -6.43 -13.37 -0.06
C GLN A 43 -5.96 -12.29 -1.05
N LYS A 44 -6.88 -11.52 -1.64
CA LYS A 44 -6.52 -10.37 -2.50
C LYS A 44 -5.75 -9.30 -1.75
N VAL A 45 -6.18 -8.95 -0.53
CA VAL A 45 -5.45 -8.00 0.34
C VAL A 45 -4.06 -8.53 0.66
N ALA A 46 -3.94 -9.81 1.04
CA ALA A 46 -2.64 -10.43 1.32
C ALA A 46 -1.72 -10.42 0.08
N ASN A 47 -2.26 -10.75 -1.09
CA ASN A 47 -1.51 -10.73 -2.35
C ASN A 47 -1.03 -9.33 -2.73
N LEU A 48 -1.82 -8.28 -2.46
CA LEU A 48 -1.39 -6.90 -2.64
C LEU A 48 -0.21 -6.55 -1.73
N GLY A 49 -0.22 -6.99 -0.46
CA GLY A 49 0.94 -6.80 0.43
C GLY A 49 2.21 -7.47 -0.11
N ILE A 50 2.10 -8.71 -0.58
CA ILE A 50 3.22 -9.43 -1.22
C ILE A 50 3.70 -8.68 -2.46
N TRP A 51 2.80 -8.23 -3.33
CA TRP A 51 3.18 -7.50 -4.53
C TRP A 51 3.87 -6.18 -4.16
N TYR A 52 3.31 -5.41 -3.23
CA TYR A 52 3.90 -4.15 -2.75
C TYR A 52 5.29 -4.34 -2.13
N SER A 53 5.57 -5.46 -1.47
CA SER A 53 6.93 -5.74 -0.96
C SER A 53 8.01 -5.73 -2.05
N SER A 54 7.64 -6.05 -3.30
CA SER A 54 8.55 -5.99 -4.45
C SER A 54 8.70 -4.60 -5.07
N TYR A 55 7.91 -3.62 -4.62
CA TYR A 55 8.10 -2.21 -4.99
C TYR A 55 9.42 -1.69 -4.43
N LEU A 56 9.83 -2.17 -3.25
CA LEU A 56 11.02 -1.68 -2.56
C LEU A 56 12.29 -2.18 -3.24
N ASN A 57 13.30 -1.31 -3.31
CA ASN A 57 14.55 -1.67 -3.97
C ASN A 57 15.26 -2.78 -3.17
N PRO A 58 15.60 -3.91 -3.80
CA PRO A 58 16.15 -5.08 -3.12
C PRO A 58 17.57 -4.88 -2.60
N VAL A 59 18.32 -3.90 -3.14
CA VAL A 59 19.67 -3.58 -2.70
C VAL A 59 19.62 -2.74 -1.43
N TYR A 60 18.80 -1.69 -1.44
CA TYR A 60 18.63 -0.80 -0.29
C TYR A 60 17.34 0.02 -0.45
N GLN A 61 16.47 0.01 0.55
CA GLN A 61 15.13 0.60 0.48
C GLN A 61 15.08 2.10 0.12
N MET A 62 16.16 2.85 0.39
CA MET A 62 16.22 4.29 0.07
C MET A 62 16.56 4.56 -1.40
N LEU A 63 17.01 3.54 -2.14
CA LEU A 63 17.26 3.61 -3.58
C LEU A 63 15.94 3.57 -4.36
N PRO A 64 15.92 4.10 -5.59
CA PRO A 64 14.72 4.13 -6.42
C PRO A 64 14.07 2.76 -6.57
N SER A 65 12.75 2.70 -6.47
CA SER A 65 11.98 1.49 -6.82
C SER A 65 12.29 1.06 -8.25
N LEU A 66 12.43 -0.25 -8.49
CA LEU A 66 12.62 -0.80 -9.84
C LEU A 66 11.32 -0.87 -10.66
N TRP A 67 10.18 -0.52 -10.06
CA TRP A 67 8.91 -0.52 -10.75
C TRP A 67 8.83 0.60 -11.77
N GLN A 68 8.62 0.21 -13.03
CA GLN A 68 8.27 1.14 -14.08
C GLN A 68 6.81 1.59 -13.94
N GLN A 69 6.45 2.71 -14.57
CA GLN A 69 5.12 3.31 -14.47
C GLN A 69 4.00 2.32 -14.84
N GLN A 70 4.22 1.40 -15.78
CA GLN A 70 3.21 0.39 -16.12
C GLN A 70 2.88 -0.53 -14.94
N VAL A 71 3.88 -0.90 -14.13
CA VAL A 71 3.72 -1.79 -12.97
C VAL A 71 3.02 -1.00 -11.86
N CYS A 72 3.44 0.24 -11.62
CA CYS A 72 2.77 1.15 -10.68
C CYS A 72 1.29 1.31 -11.03
N ASN A 73 0.96 1.55 -12.31
CA ASN A 73 -0.42 1.68 -12.78
C ASN A 73 -1.22 0.38 -12.58
N ALA A 74 -0.62 -0.77 -12.87
CA ALA A 74 -1.27 -2.06 -12.70
C ALA A 74 -1.59 -2.34 -11.22
N PHE A 75 -0.64 -2.05 -10.33
CA PHE A 75 -0.82 -2.18 -8.90
C PHE A 75 -1.88 -1.21 -8.36
N ASN A 76 -1.81 0.08 -8.71
CA ASN A 76 -2.78 1.08 -8.25
C ASN A 76 -4.21 0.70 -8.66
N ARG A 77 -4.39 0.18 -9.89
CA ARG A 77 -5.70 -0.30 -10.35
C ARG A 77 -6.22 -1.44 -9.48
N GLU A 78 -5.38 -2.44 -9.19
CA GLU A 78 -5.77 -3.58 -8.37
C GLU A 78 -6.03 -3.17 -6.91
N ALA A 79 -5.19 -2.31 -6.34
CA ALA A 79 -5.34 -1.79 -4.99
C ALA A 79 -6.65 -1.00 -4.83
N ASN A 80 -7.00 -0.16 -5.80
CA ASN A 80 -8.28 0.55 -5.80
C ASN A 80 -9.47 -0.42 -5.91
N ALA A 81 -9.40 -1.44 -6.79
CA ALA A 81 -10.47 -2.43 -6.93
C ALA A 81 -10.69 -3.25 -5.65
N VAL A 82 -9.62 -3.67 -4.97
CA VAL A 82 -9.71 -4.35 -3.68
C VAL A 82 -10.30 -3.44 -2.61
N LEU A 83 -9.87 -2.18 -2.54
CA LEU A 83 -10.44 -1.21 -1.61
C LEU A 83 -11.94 -1.03 -1.81
N GLU A 84 -12.40 -0.86 -3.05
CA GLU A 84 -13.82 -0.76 -3.38
C GLU A 84 -14.60 -2.01 -2.93
N ALA A 85 -14.03 -3.20 -3.13
CA ALA A 85 -14.64 -4.45 -2.67
C ALA A 85 -14.72 -4.53 -1.13
N VAL A 86 -13.70 -4.08 -0.41
CA VAL A 86 -13.72 -4.02 1.07
C VAL A 86 -14.77 -3.02 1.56
N VAL A 87 -14.88 -1.85 0.91
CA VAL A 87 -15.92 -0.85 1.22
C VAL A 87 -17.32 -1.41 1.01
N ALA A 88 -17.54 -2.11 -0.09
CA ALA A 88 -18.82 -2.75 -0.36
C ALA A 88 -19.15 -3.87 0.64
N ALA A 89 -18.15 -4.63 1.09
CA ALA A 89 -18.32 -5.71 2.05
C ALA A 89 -18.60 -5.21 3.48
N LEU A 90 -18.17 -3.99 3.82
CA LEU A 90 -18.28 -3.43 5.18
C LEU A 90 -19.12 -2.14 5.22
N PRO A 91 -20.40 -2.15 4.80
CA PRO A 91 -21.21 -0.94 4.61
C PRO A 91 -21.52 -0.16 5.91
N ASN A 92 -21.36 -0.80 7.06
CA ASN A 92 -21.58 -0.17 8.37
C ASN A 92 -20.30 0.41 8.99
N ILE A 93 -19.16 0.27 8.31
CA ILE A 93 -17.83 0.68 8.77
C ILE A 93 -17.34 1.79 7.87
N LYS A 94 -16.86 2.88 8.46
CA LYS A 94 -16.27 3.97 7.68
C LYS A 94 -14.84 3.61 7.32
N ILE A 95 -14.56 3.42 6.04
CA ILE A 95 -13.18 3.18 5.57
C ILE A 95 -12.62 4.49 5.01
N ILE A 96 -11.49 4.93 5.55
CA ILE A 96 -10.70 6.07 5.09
C ILE A 96 -9.61 5.53 4.16
N LYS A 97 -9.55 6.05 2.93
CA LYS A 97 -8.43 5.79 2.03
C LYS A 97 -7.18 6.45 2.61
N GLY A 98 -6.21 5.64 3.02
CA GLY A 98 -4.92 6.08 3.56
C GLY A 98 -3.75 5.94 2.60
N PHE A 99 -3.95 5.32 1.42
CA PHE A 99 -2.88 5.13 0.45
C PHE A 99 -2.93 6.14 -0.68
N THR A 100 -1.75 6.59 -1.09
CA THR A 100 -1.54 7.42 -2.28
C THR A 100 -1.08 6.53 -3.41
N ASP A 101 -1.58 6.80 -4.62
CA ASP A 101 -1.18 6.08 -5.82
C ASP A 101 0.35 6.16 -5.99
N ILE A 102 0.95 5.00 -6.24
CA ILE A 102 2.39 4.89 -6.42
C ILE A 102 2.74 5.34 -7.83
N ASN A 103 3.86 6.03 -7.99
CA ASN A 103 4.41 6.39 -9.29
C ASN A 103 5.79 5.77 -9.49
N GLU A 104 6.20 5.67 -10.76
CA GLU A 104 7.59 5.38 -11.08
C GLU A 104 8.50 6.36 -10.35
N ASP A 105 9.59 5.83 -9.79
CA ASP A 105 10.56 6.65 -9.08
C ASP A 105 11.22 7.61 -10.09
N PRO A 106 11.18 8.93 -9.89
CA PRO A 106 11.67 9.89 -10.89
C PRO A 106 13.17 9.74 -11.17
N GLU A 107 13.92 9.15 -10.24
CA GLU A 107 15.35 8.87 -10.37
C GLU A 107 15.64 7.45 -10.92
N LEU A 108 14.63 6.63 -11.24
CA LEU A 108 14.82 5.25 -11.70
C LEU A 108 15.70 5.17 -12.94
N TYR A 109 15.45 6.03 -13.94
CA TYR A 109 16.25 6.03 -15.16
C TYR A 109 17.75 6.27 -14.89
N GLU A 110 18.06 7.27 -14.05
CA GLU A 110 19.43 7.60 -13.67
C GLU A 110 20.08 6.46 -12.85
N TYR A 111 19.31 5.85 -11.95
CA TYR A 111 19.74 4.69 -11.19
C TYR A 111 20.08 3.48 -12.07
N LEU A 112 19.25 3.18 -13.07
CA LEU A 112 19.49 2.05 -13.98
C LEU A 112 20.72 2.24 -14.87
N LEU A 113 21.06 3.47 -15.24
CA LEU A 113 22.27 3.77 -16.00
C LEU A 113 23.56 3.56 -15.18
N HIS A 114 23.54 3.96 -13.90
CA HIS A 114 24.74 3.98 -13.05
C HIS A 114 24.48 3.48 -11.61
N PRO A 115 24.04 2.23 -11.39
CA PRO A 115 23.53 1.79 -10.09
C PRO A 115 24.56 1.81 -8.96
N VAL A 116 25.84 1.53 -9.28
CA VAL A 116 26.94 1.52 -8.29
C VAL A 116 27.37 2.94 -7.89
N GLN A 117 27.23 3.89 -8.79
CA GLN A 117 27.66 5.28 -8.59
C GLN A 117 26.49 6.19 -8.21
N PHE A 118 25.27 5.65 -8.21
CA PHE A 118 24.07 6.40 -7.94
C PHE A 118 24.13 7.04 -6.55
N ARG A 119 23.89 8.35 -6.51
CA ARG A 119 23.76 9.11 -5.28
C ARG A 119 22.42 9.83 -5.36
N LYS A 120 21.52 9.46 -4.44
CA LYS A 120 20.22 10.12 -4.32
C LYS A 120 20.44 11.62 -4.20
N LYS A 121 19.80 12.42 -5.07
CA LYS A 121 19.90 13.86 -4.98
C LYS A 121 19.27 14.29 -3.66
N ARG A 122 20.05 14.95 -2.78
CA ARG A 122 19.49 15.54 -1.56
C ARG A 122 18.50 16.62 -1.98
N GLY A 123 17.20 16.39 -1.77
CA GLY A 123 16.19 17.44 -1.91
C GLY A 123 14.85 17.08 -2.54
N ILE A 124 14.60 15.84 -2.97
CA ILE A 124 13.23 15.42 -3.35
C ILE A 124 13.00 14.02 -2.79
N SER A 125 12.92 13.92 -1.47
CA SER A 125 12.26 12.78 -0.86
C SER A 125 10.76 12.97 -1.10
N GLY A 126 10.16 12.17 -1.98
CA GLY A 126 8.70 12.03 -2.03
C GLY A 126 8.10 11.50 -0.72
N TYR A 127 8.95 11.14 0.24
CA TYR A 127 8.59 10.71 1.59
C TYR A 127 8.71 11.83 2.64
N ASP A 128 9.22 13.04 2.31
CA ASP A 128 9.36 14.17 3.25
C ASP A 128 8.12 15.09 3.28
N GLN A 129 7.00 14.68 2.68
CA GLN A 129 5.72 15.39 2.79
C GLN A 129 4.61 14.49 3.36
N MET A 130 4.84 13.85 4.51
CA MET A 130 3.76 13.39 5.39
C MET A 130 4.14 13.57 6.86
#